data_AF-A0A0G2FLL9-F1
#
_entry.id   AF-A0A0G2FLL9-F1
#
_cell.length_a   1.000
_cell.length_b   1.000
_cell.length_c   1.000
_cell.angle_alpha   90.00
_cell.angle_beta   90.00
_cell.angle_gamma   90.00
#
_symmetry.space_group_name_H-M   'P 1'
#
loop_
_entity.id
_entity.type
_entity.pdbx_description
1 polymer ?
#
loop_
_entity_poly.entity_id
_entity_poly.type
_entity_poly.pdbx_seq_one_letter_code
_entity_poly.pdbx_strand_id
1 'polypeptide(L)'
;MAQNHAVVIGASGLIGWGVVNELLSHDYIAAGAFGTVTAIVNRPVNRDDMFWPSEHPIFRANDGDQEAEVEMNTGMMSRFIRTIESLAHAQPQIRRLPGEGTRGYGIYRPGGIFSAPLDESLIGTLPDDYAGAVAYPSSRRLLASASEGKPRTWREVCPDAVVGFRAQWQRAARFAIYAAALRPEACGGGKTFNAADAEGPGTVRERWPRIAAWFGCE
;
A
#
# COMPACT_ATOMS: atom_id res chain seq x y z
N MET A 1 -16.45 -20.83 -13.12
CA MET A 1 -16.23 -19.37 -13.12
C MET A 1 -14.81 -19.09 -12.70
N ALA A 2 -14.10 -18.16 -13.36
CA ALA A 2 -12.75 -17.79 -12.96
C ALA A 2 -12.80 -17.13 -11.57
N GLN A 3 -12.05 -17.64 -10.60
CA GLN A 3 -11.96 -17.05 -9.26
C GLN A 3 -10.85 -16.00 -9.24
N ASN A 4 -11.05 -14.90 -8.51
CA ASN A 4 -10.03 -13.86 -8.40
C ASN A 4 -8.83 -14.38 -7.61
N HIS A 5 -7.61 -14.02 -8.02
CA HIS A 5 -6.37 -14.30 -7.30
C HIS A 5 -5.77 -12.98 -6.81
N ALA A 6 -5.55 -12.85 -5.50
CA ALA A 6 -4.83 -11.72 -4.91
C ALA A 6 -3.34 -12.04 -4.74
N VAL A 7 -2.46 -11.13 -5.16
CA VAL A 7 -1.01 -11.21 -4.91
C VAL A 7 -0.62 -9.98 -4.10
N VAL A 8 -0.06 -10.19 -2.90
CA VAL A 8 0.37 -9.13 -1.98
C VAL A 8 1.89 -9.17 -1.85
N ILE A 9 2.57 -8.11 -2.26
CA ILE A 9 4.03 -7.96 -2.12
C ILE A 9 4.35 -7.11 -0.90
N GLY A 10 5.36 -7.51 -0.12
CA GLY A 10 5.63 -6.90 1.18
C GLY A 10 4.61 -7.35 2.22
N ALA A 11 4.14 -8.60 2.12
CA ALA A 11 3.06 -9.15 2.93
C ALA A 11 3.38 -9.22 4.44
N SER A 12 4.65 -9.19 4.82
CA SER A 12 5.09 -9.12 6.22
C SER A 12 5.22 -7.68 6.75
N GLY A 13 5.08 -6.67 5.88
CA GLY A 13 5.03 -5.28 6.27
C GLY A 13 3.68 -4.90 6.88
N LEU A 14 3.65 -3.82 7.65
CA LEU A 14 2.49 -3.39 8.45
C LEU A 14 1.15 -3.45 7.69
N ILE A 15 1.10 -2.83 6.51
CA ILE A 15 -0.12 -2.76 5.70
C ILE A 15 -0.32 -4.05 4.90
N GLY A 16 0.76 -4.62 4.33
CA GLY A 16 0.69 -5.87 3.58
C GLY A 16 0.13 -7.02 4.43
N TRP A 17 0.52 -7.07 5.70
CA TRP A 17 0.01 -8.03 6.66
C TRP A 17 -1.48 -7.83 6.90
N GLY A 18 -1.92 -6.58 7.08
CA GLY A 18 -3.32 -6.23 7.25
C GLY A 18 -4.17 -6.62 6.03
N VAL A 19 -3.65 -6.40 4.82
CA VAL A 19 -4.34 -6.80 3.58
C VAL A 19 -4.51 -8.31 3.51
N VAL A 20 -3.46 -9.09 3.76
CA VAL A 20 -3.56 -10.56 3.77
C VAL A 20 -4.54 -11.01 4.85
N ASN A 21 -4.46 -10.45 6.07
CA ASN A 21 -5.36 -10.80 7.15
C ASN A 21 -6.84 -10.56 6.78
N GLU A 22 -7.17 -9.39 6.22
CA GLU A 22 -8.54 -9.03 5.83
C GLU A 22 -9.06 -9.85 4.63
N LEU A 23 -8.19 -10.24 3.71
CA LEU A 23 -8.55 -11.15 2.62
C LEU A 23 -8.87 -12.56 3.11
N LEU A 24 -8.27 -12.99 4.22
CA LEU A 24 -8.42 -14.33 4.78
C LEU A 24 -9.45 -14.45 5.91
N SER A 25 -9.75 -13.38 6.65
CA SER A 25 -10.68 -13.45 7.80
C SER A 25 -12.14 -13.55 7.41
N HIS A 26 -12.49 -13.12 6.19
CA HIS A 26 -13.86 -13.06 5.67
C HIS A 26 -14.84 -12.14 6.44
N ASP A 27 -14.34 -11.32 7.38
CA ASP A 27 -15.16 -10.36 8.12
C ASP A 27 -15.54 -9.15 7.26
N TYR A 28 -14.62 -8.73 6.38
CA TYR A 28 -14.76 -7.54 5.57
C TYR A 28 -15.13 -7.84 4.11
N ILE A 29 -14.70 -8.99 3.60
CA ILE A 29 -14.94 -9.45 2.23
C ILE A 29 -15.66 -10.79 2.29
N ALA A 30 -16.71 -10.93 1.46
CA ALA A 30 -17.47 -12.17 1.36
C ALA A 30 -16.55 -13.38 1.09
N ALA A 31 -16.83 -14.50 1.76
CA ALA A 31 -16.12 -15.75 1.53
C ALA A 31 -16.18 -16.15 0.03
N GLY A 32 -15.04 -16.56 -0.53
CA GLY A 32 -14.92 -16.91 -1.94
C GLY A 32 -14.79 -15.74 -2.92
N ALA A 33 -14.72 -14.48 -2.46
CA ALA A 33 -14.42 -13.34 -3.34
C ALA A 33 -13.05 -13.46 -4.05
N PHE A 34 -12.10 -14.13 -3.39
CA PHE A 34 -10.82 -14.56 -3.94
C PHE A 34 -10.67 -16.06 -3.73
N GLY A 35 -10.28 -16.77 -4.79
CA GLY A 35 -10.00 -18.21 -4.73
C GLY A 35 -8.63 -18.52 -4.14
N THR A 36 -7.67 -17.60 -4.33
CA THR A 36 -6.29 -17.76 -3.86
C THR A 36 -5.72 -16.43 -3.42
N VAL A 37 -4.88 -16.46 -2.38
CA VAL A 37 -4.05 -15.33 -1.92
C VAL A 37 -2.58 -15.77 -1.90
N THR A 38 -1.71 -15.05 -2.60
CA THR A 38 -0.26 -15.25 -2.57
C THR A 38 0.41 -14.10 -1.83
N ALA A 39 1.18 -14.43 -0.79
CA ALA A 39 1.88 -13.48 0.06
C ALA A 39 3.38 -13.51 -0.24
N ILE A 40 3.92 -12.45 -0.83
CA ILE A 40 5.34 -12.34 -1.17
C ILE A 40 6.01 -11.51 -0.09
N VAL A 41 7.07 -12.05 0.49
CA VAL A 41 7.90 -11.42 1.51
C VAL A 41 9.32 -11.33 0.98
N ASN A 42 10.09 -10.34 1.41
CA ASN A 42 11.51 -10.30 1.03
C ASN A 42 12.30 -11.19 2.01
N ARG A 43 12.18 -10.90 3.31
CA ARG A 43 12.88 -11.64 4.36
C ARG A 43 12.16 -12.96 4.66
N PRO A 44 12.89 -14.04 5.00
CA PRO A 44 12.29 -15.23 5.58
C PRO A 44 11.43 -14.84 6.79
N VAL A 45 10.18 -15.30 6.79
CA VAL A 45 9.28 -15.15 7.93
C VAL A 45 8.84 -16.54 8.37
N ASN A 46 8.78 -16.76 9.69
CA ASN A 46 8.07 -17.91 10.19
C ASN A 46 6.57 -17.65 10.01
N ARG A 47 5.88 -18.63 9.44
CA ARG A 47 4.45 -18.57 9.21
C ARG A 47 3.66 -18.41 10.51
N ASP A 48 4.08 -19.09 11.58
CA ASP A 48 3.37 -19.06 12.86
C ASP A 48 3.42 -17.67 13.49
N ASP A 49 4.50 -16.92 13.21
CA ASP A 49 4.65 -15.52 13.65
C ASP A 49 3.72 -14.56 12.89
N MET A 50 3.09 -15.01 11.79
CA MET A 50 2.16 -14.18 11.03
C MET A 50 0.75 -14.21 11.61
N PHE A 51 0.35 -15.22 12.39
CA PHE A 51 -0.96 -15.30 13.03
C PHE A 51 -2.17 -15.08 12.09
N TRP A 52 -2.06 -15.41 10.79
CA TRP A 52 -3.17 -15.28 9.85
C TRP A 52 -4.22 -16.38 10.06
N PRO A 53 -5.51 -16.11 9.80
CA PRO A 53 -6.61 -16.99 10.18
C PRO A 53 -6.76 -18.27 9.34
N SER A 54 -5.99 -18.45 8.26
CA SER A 54 -6.16 -19.60 7.35
C SER A 54 -4.86 -20.24 6.85
N GLU A 55 -5.00 -21.47 6.35
CA GLU A 55 -3.84 -22.30 6.01
C GLU A 55 -3.18 -22.02 4.63
N HIS A 56 -3.63 -21.03 3.87
CA HIS A 56 -3.35 -21.01 2.41
C HIS A 56 -2.55 -19.85 1.80
N PRO A 57 -1.90 -18.91 2.52
CA PRO A 57 -1.00 -17.98 1.84
C PRO A 57 0.27 -18.71 1.37
N ILE A 58 0.50 -18.74 0.06
CA ILE A 58 1.76 -19.24 -0.49
C ILE A 58 2.82 -18.16 -0.25
N PHE A 59 3.80 -18.47 0.60
CA PHE A 59 4.95 -17.60 0.89
C PHE A 59 6.03 -17.79 -0.16
N ARG A 60 6.54 -16.70 -0.72
CA ARG A 60 7.80 -16.67 -1.46
C ARG A 60 8.70 -15.59 -0.87
N ALA A 61 9.85 -16.01 -0.33
CA ALA A 61 10.91 -15.13 0.14
C ALA A 61 11.82 -14.73 -1.05
N ASN A 62 12.49 -13.58 -0.95
CA ASN A 62 13.46 -13.14 -1.94
C ASN A 62 14.72 -12.60 -1.25
N ASP A 63 15.87 -13.19 -1.59
CA ASP A 63 17.14 -12.94 -0.91
C ASP A 63 17.86 -11.82 -1.67
N GLY A 64 17.90 -10.61 -1.11
CA GLY A 64 18.49 -9.45 -1.77
C GLY A 64 19.10 -8.44 -0.81
N ASP A 65 20.32 -8.00 -1.16
CA ASP A 65 21.15 -7.02 -0.45
C ASP A 65 20.69 -5.57 -0.71
N GLN A 66 20.98 -4.65 0.21
CA GLN A 66 20.40 -3.29 0.27
C GLN A 66 21.39 -2.18 -0.13
N GLU A 67 21.20 -1.53 -1.28
CA GLU A 67 21.70 -0.16 -1.56
C GLU A 67 20.77 0.61 -2.53
N ALA A 68 20.82 1.96 -2.46
CA ALA A 68 20.02 2.98 -3.18
C ALA A 68 18.49 2.78 -3.22
N GLU A 69 17.79 3.25 -2.18
CA GLU A 69 16.33 3.09 -1.97
C GLU A 69 15.47 3.37 -3.22
N VAL A 70 15.72 4.47 -3.94
CA VAL A 70 14.92 4.87 -5.13
C VAL A 70 15.14 3.90 -6.29
N GLU A 71 16.39 3.55 -6.57
CA GLU A 71 16.76 2.62 -7.64
C GLU A 71 16.20 1.22 -7.34
N MET A 72 16.39 0.76 -6.10
CA MET A 72 15.88 -0.52 -5.64
C MET A 72 14.35 -0.60 -5.74
N ASN A 73 13.62 0.40 -5.20
CA ASN A 73 12.16 0.43 -5.21
C ASN A 73 11.59 0.53 -6.63
N THR A 74 12.17 1.40 -7.47
CA THR A 74 11.78 1.54 -8.88
C THR A 74 12.07 0.26 -9.66
N GLY A 75 13.23 -0.37 -9.42
CA GLY A 75 13.62 -1.64 -10.03
C GLY A 75 12.70 -2.79 -9.63
N MET A 76 12.31 -2.88 -8.36
CA MET A 76 11.32 -3.85 -7.88
C MET A 76 9.97 -3.66 -8.59
N MET A 77 9.49 -2.42 -8.70
CA MET A 77 8.24 -2.12 -9.39
C MET A 77 8.28 -2.47 -10.88
N SER A 78 9.40 -2.14 -11.56
CA SER A 78 9.60 -2.49 -12.97
C SER A 78 9.59 -4.00 -13.20
N ARG A 79 10.33 -4.77 -12.38
CA ARG A 79 10.35 -6.24 -12.44
C ARG A 79 8.95 -6.81 -12.20
N PHE A 80 8.23 -6.31 -11.19
CA PHE A 80 6.87 -6.74 -10.90
C PHE A 80 5.93 -6.53 -12.09
N ILE A 81 5.93 -5.33 -12.68
CA ILE A 81 5.10 -5.01 -13.84
C ILE A 81 5.40 -5.99 -14.98
N ARG A 82 6.68 -6.22 -15.30
CA ARG A 82 7.10 -7.15 -16.36
C ARG A 82 6.67 -8.59 -16.08
N THR A 83 6.81 -9.07 -14.83
CA THR A 83 6.39 -10.42 -14.44
C THR A 83 4.88 -10.59 -14.55
N ILE A 84 4.09 -9.61 -14.13
CA ILE A 84 2.64 -9.65 -14.29
C ILE A 84 2.27 -9.63 -15.78
N GLU A 85 2.93 -8.81 -16.60
CA GLU A 85 2.73 -8.81 -18.05
C GLU A 85 3.08 -10.14 -18.71
N SER A 86 4.12 -10.85 -18.23
CA SER A 86 4.53 -12.13 -18.81
C SER A 86 3.70 -13.32 -18.34
N LEU A 87 3.28 -13.35 -17.07
CA LEU A 87 2.54 -14.49 -16.51
C LEU A 87 1.07 -14.46 -16.86
N ALA A 88 0.54 -13.27 -17.13
CA ALA A 88 -0.89 -13.07 -17.13
C ALA A 88 -1.45 -12.90 -18.54
N HIS A 89 -1.36 -13.99 -19.30
CA HIS A 89 -2.04 -14.15 -20.59
C HIS A 89 -3.59 -14.06 -20.44
N ALA A 90 -4.12 -14.24 -19.21
CA ALA A 90 -5.51 -14.01 -18.84
C ALA A 90 -5.62 -12.96 -17.71
N GLN A 91 -5.88 -11.72 -18.11
CA GLN A 91 -6.28 -10.51 -17.38
C GLN A 91 -6.34 -10.52 -15.82
N PRO A 92 -5.22 -10.29 -15.10
CA PRO A 92 -5.29 -9.79 -13.74
C PRO A 92 -5.43 -8.27 -13.79
N GLN A 93 -6.40 -7.76 -13.04
CA GLN A 93 -6.46 -6.35 -12.72
C GLN A 93 -5.25 -6.04 -11.82
N ILE A 94 -4.31 -5.23 -12.31
CA ILE A 94 -3.17 -4.76 -11.50
C ILE A 94 -3.72 -3.82 -10.42
N ARG A 95 -4.03 -4.40 -9.26
CA ARG A 95 -4.57 -3.71 -8.09
C ARG A 95 -3.41 -3.45 -7.12
N ARG A 96 -2.49 -2.54 -7.47
CA ARG A 96 -1.42 -2.10 -6.55
C ARG A 96 -2.06 -1.40 -5.37
N LEU A 97 -1.72 -1.77 -4.13
CA LEU A 97 -1.72 -0.95 -2.89
C LEU A 97 -0.80 -1.59 -1.82
N PRO A 98 -0.20 -0.80 -0.90
CA PRO A 98 -0.36 0.63 -0.64
C PRO A 98 0.76 1.50 -1.25
N GLY A 99 0.47 2.79 -1.41
CA GLY A 99 1.45 3.85 -1.68
C GLY A 99 2.32 4.11 -0.45
N GLU A 100 3.50 4.67 -0.69
CA GLU A 100 4.56 4.85 0.30
C GLU A 100 4.27 6.03 1.29
N GLY A 101 2.99 6.33 1.53
CA GLY A 101 2.49 7.27 2.54
C GLY A 101 2.79 8.76 2.31
N THR A 102 2.66 9.55 3.36
CA THR A 102 2.75 11.02 3.33
C THR A 102 4.12 11.59 2.94
N ARG A 103 5.16 10.75 2.82
CA ARG A 103 6.48 11.15 2.26
C ARG A 103 6.38 11.56 0.78
N GLY A 104 5.34 11.14 0.08
CA GLY A 104 4.97 11.68 -1.24
C GLY A 104 4.60 13.17 -1.25
N TYR A 105 4.49 13.81 -0.08
CA TYR A 105 4.22 15.26 0.07
C TYR A 105 5.43 16.06 0.57
N GLY A 106 6.62 15.45 0.67
CA GLY A 106 7.81 16.18 1.09
C GLY A 106 7.96 16.43 2.58
N ILE A 107 7.15 15.78 3.43
CA ILE A 107 7.15 16.03 4.88
C ILE A 107 8.47 15.66 5.59
N TYR A 108 9.32 14.84 4.96
CA TYR A 108 10.62 14.43 5.49
C TYR A 108 11.75 15.39 5.14
N ARG A 109 11.53 16.32 4.20
CA ARG A 109 12.52 17.35 3.89
C ARG A 109 12.57 18.32 5.09
N PRO A 110 13.75 18.65 5.64
CA PRO A 110 13.86 19.72 6.62
C PRO A 110 13.22 21.02 6.07
N GLY A 111 12.28 21.60 6.80
CA GLY A 111 11.48 22.75 6.36
C GLY A 111 10.19 22.40 5.60
N GLY A 112 9.97 21.12 5.26
CA GLY A 112 8.81 20.66 4.49
C GLY A 112 8.82 21.12 3.04
N ILE A 113 7.92 20.56 2.23
CA ILE A 113 7.58 21.08 0.90
C ILE A 113 6.15 21.60 0.93
N PHE A 114 5.23 20.75 1.39
CA PHE A 114 3.84 21.11 1.61
C PHE A 114 3.49 21.08 3.10
N SER A 115 2.50 21.91 3.45
CA SER A 115 1.91 21.95 4.78
C SER A 115 0.51 21.35 4.74
N ALA A 116 0.07 20.78 5.87
CA ALA A 116 -1.29 20.26 5.98
C ALA A 116 -2.36 21.37 5.81
N PRO A 117 -3.56 21.04 5.31
CA PRO A 117 -4.02 19.71 4.89
C PRO A 117 -3.36 19.27 3.57
N LEU A 118 -2.95 18.00 3.52
CA LEU A 118 -2.31 17.41 2.34
C LEU A 118 -3.40 16.83 1.43
N ASP A 119 -3.44 17.32 0.19
CA ASP A 119 -4.42 16.95 -0.83
C ASP A 119 -3.71 16.28 -2.02
N GLU A 120 -4.38 15.31 -2.64
CA GLU A 120 -3.84 14.48 -3.72
C GLU A 120 -3.43 15.28 -4.96
N SER A 121 -3.97 16.48 -5.18
CA SER A 121 -3.54 17.38 -6.27
C SER A 121 -2.09 17.86 -6.12
N LEU A 122 -1.54 17.89 -4.90
CA LEU A 122 -0.17 18.33 -4.62
C LEU A 122 0.89 17.33 -5.10
N ILE A 123 0.51 16.07 -5.30
CA ILE A 123 1.44 15.01 -5.68
C ILE A 123 2.13 15.28 -7.03
N GLY A 124 1.42 15.93 -7.95
CA GLY A 124 1.93 16.27 -9.29
C GLY A 124 2.83 17.49 -9.32
N THR A 125 2.98 18.21 -8.21
CA THR A 125 3.66 19.52 -8.14
C THR A 125 4.92 19.50 -7.29
N LEU A 126 5.45 18.31 -6.98
CA LEU A 126 6.71 18.17 -6.26
C LEU A 126 7.87 18.82 -7.05
N PRO A 127 8.75 19.60 -6.38
CA PRO A 127 9.99 20.07 -6.96
C PRO A 127 10.85 18.93 -7.50
N ASP A 128 11.52 19.14 -8.65
CA ASP A 128 12.30 18.09 -9.33
C ASP A 128 13.41 17.50 -8.46
N ASP A 129 14.06 18.35 -7.64
CA ASP A 129 15.12 17.93 -6.71
C ASP A 129 14.61 16.91 -5.69
N TYR A 130 13.38 17.08 -5.21
CA TYR A 130 12.75 16.14 -4.30
C TYR A 130 12.12 14.96 -5.02
N ALA A 131 11.49 15.19 -6.17
CA ALA A 131 10.84 14.14 -6.96
C ALA A 131 11.84 13.03 -7.37
N GLY A 132 13.10 13.39 -7.63
CA GLY A 132 14.18 12.42 -7.88
C GLY A 132 14.70 11.69 -6.63
N ALA A 133 14.49 12.25 -5.43
CA ALA A 133 14.93 11.68 -4.17
C ALA A 133 13.95 10.63 -3.60
N VAL A 134 12.81 10.42 -4.25
CA VAL A 134 11.77 9.51 -3.78
C VAL A 134 11.21 8.64 -4.91
N ALA A 135 10.80 7.40 -4.61
CA ALA A 135 10.41 6.42 -5.64
C ALA A 135 8.99 6.62 -6.23
N TYR A 136 8.15 7.42 -5.56
CA TYR A 136 6.73 7.59 -5.91
C TYR A 136 6.49 8.10 -7.34
N PRO A 137 7.12 9.20 -7.80
CA PRO A 137 6.86 9.73 -9.13
C PRO A 137 7.24 8.72 -10.22
N SER A 138 8.38 8.03 -10.05
CA SER A 138 8.84 6.96 -10.95
C SER A 138 7.86 5.78 -10.97
N SER A 139 7.40 5.33 -9.80
CA SER A 139 6.43 4.23 -9.70
C SER A 139 5.10 4.56 -10.40
N ARG A 140 4.59 5.79 -10.25
CA ARG A 140 3.36 6.24 -10.92
C ARG A 140 3.53 6.26 -12.44
N ARG A 141 4.65 6.78 -12.94
CA ARG A 141 4.96 6.78 -14.38
C ARG A 141 5.00 5.37 -14.95
N LEU A 142 5.70 4.44 -14.26
CA LEU A 142 5.76 3.03 -14.68
C LEU A 142 4.37 2.39 -14.76
N LEU A 143 3.52 2.62 -13.75
CA LEU A 143 2.15 2.08 -13.71
C LEU A 143 1.24 2.69 -14.79
N ALA A 144 1.37 4.00 -15.02
CA ALA A 144 0.65 4.71 -16.07
C ALA A 144 1.02 4.14 -17.45
N SER A 145 2.31 4.07 -17.78
CA SER A 145 2.78 3.48 -19.03
C SER A 145 2.39 2.01 -19.17
N ALA A 146 2.44 1.23 -18.08
CA ALA A 146 2.02 -0.16 -18.11
C ALA A 146 0.52 -0.35 -18.36
N SER A 147 -0.31 0.65 -18.05
CA SER A 147 -1.77 0.61 -18.17
C SER A 147 -2.30 1.34 -19.41
N GLU A 148 -1.48 2.11 -20.10
CA GLU A 148 -1.86 2.87 -21.27
C GLU A 148 -2.45 2.00 -22.39
N GLY A 149 -3.60 2.40 -22.92
CA GLY A 149 -4.32 1.67 -23.97
C GLY A 149 -4.88 0.31 -23.56
N LYS A 150 -4.83 -0.06 -22.28
CA LYS A 150 -5.26 -1.38 -21.77
C LYS A 150 -6.50 -1.22 -20.87
N PRO A 151 -7.37 -2.25 -20.77
CA PRO A 151 -8.54 -2.20 -19.88
C PRO A 151 -8.17 -2.22 -18.39
N ARG A 152 -6.92 -2.58 -18.07
CA ARG A 152 -6.41 -2.59 -16.70
C ARG A 152 -6.06 -1.18 -16.25
N THR A 153 -6.31 -0.93 -14.98
CA THR A 153 -6.00 0.36 -14.36
C THR A 153 -5.42 0.16 -12.98
N TRP A 154 -4.65 1.14 -12.53
CA TRP A 154 -4.01 1.15 -11.21
C TRP A 154 -4.65 2.20 -10.31
N ARG A 155 -4.32 2.13 -9.03
CA ARG A 155 -4.64 3.14 -8.03
C ARG A 155 -3.55 3.17 -6.97
N GLU A 156 -3.48 4.26 -6.24
CA GLU A 156 -2.56 4.42 -5.12
C GLU A 156 -3.35 4.87 -3.88
N VAL A 157 -3.00 4.31 -2.73
CA VAL A 157 -3.51 4.72 -1.42
C VAL A 157 -2.34 5.27 -0.67
N CYS A 158 -2.44 6.53 -0.27
CA CYS A 158 -1.44 7.25 0.49
C CYS A 158 -1.90 7.26 1.97
N PRO A 159 -1.50 6.27 2.78
CA PRO A 159 -1.85 6.27 4.19
C PRO A 159 -1.12 7.40 4.92
N ASP A 160 -1.80 7.99 5.92
CA ASP A 160 -1.13 8.78 6.95
C ASP A 160 -0.32 7.86 7.90
N ALA A 161 0.28 8.43 8.94
CA ALA A 161 0.99 7.70 9.98
C ALA A 161 0.14 6.53 10.49
N VAL A 162 0.59 5.31 10.19
CA VAL A 162 -0.10 4.11 10.63
C VAL A 162 0.29 3.84 12.09
N VAL A 163 -0.58 4.25 13.01
CA VAL A 163 -0.40 4.04 14.45
C VAL A 163 -1.17 2.80 14.90
N GLY A 164 -0.50 1.91 15.65
CA GLY A 164 -1.15 0.80 16.35
C GLY A 164 -0.52 -0.57 16.07
N PHE A 165 -1.18 -1.60 16.57
CA PHE A 165 -0.80 -3.01 16.43
C PHE A 165 -2.03 -3.81 15.99
N ARG A 166 -1.90 -4.63 14.94
CA ARG A 166 -2.95 -5.51 14.37
C ARG A 166 -4.24 -4.80 13.91
N ALA A 167 -5.16 -4.47 14.81
CA ALA A 167 -6.52 -4.02 14.45
C ALA A 167 -6.57 -2.64 13.77
N GLN A 168 -5.62 -1.74 14.07
CA GLN A 168 -5.60 -0.40 13.46
C GLN A 168 -4.98 -0.40 12.05
N TRP A 169 -4.13 -1.40 11.74
CA TRP A 169 -3.59 -1.62 10.39
C TRP A 169 -4.70 -1.97 9.39
N GLN A 170 -5.83 -2.47 9.90
CA GLN A 170 -6.96 -2.90 9.10
C GLN A 170 -7.63 -1.73 8.36
N ARG A 171 -7.57 -0.48 8.81
CA ARG A 171 -8.27 0.61 8.09
C ARG A 171 -7.65 0.92 6.74
N ALA A 172 -6.32 1.11 6.69
CA ALA A 172 -5.61 1.31 5.42
C ALA A 172 -5.71 0.06 4.53
N ALA A 173 -5.63 -1.14 5.12
CA ALA A 173 -5.80 -2.40 4.40
C ALA A 173 -7.22 -2.59 3.84
N ARG A 174 -8.27 -2.29 4.61
CA ARG A 174 -9.67 -2.34 4.19
C ARG A 174 -9.96 -1.32 3.12
N PHE A 175 -9.49 -0.08 3.27
CA PHE A 175 -9.62 0.91 2.21
C PHE A 175 -8.88 0.46 0.95
N ALA A 176 -7.73 -0.19 1.11
CA ALA A 176 -7.01 -0.74 -0.02
C ALA A 176 -7.81 -1.82 -0.75
N ILE A 177 -8.38 -2.77 -0.01
CA ILE A 177 -9.25 -3.81 -0.56
C ILE A 177 -10.51 -3.20 -1.18
N TYR A 178 -11.13 -2.21 -0.54
CA TYR A 178 -12.30 -1.49 -1.05
C TYR A 178 -12.02 -0.85 -2.40
N ALA A 179 -10.99 -0.01 -2.43
CA ALA A 179 -10.56 0.70 -3.62
C ALA A 179 -10.21 -0.32 -4.72
N ALA A 180 -9.46 -1.38 -4.41
CA ALA A 180 -8.98 -2.40 -5.34
C ALA A 180 -10.09 -3.31 -5.89
N ALA A 181 -10.94 -3.84 -5.01
CA ALA A 181 -11.79 -5.00 -5.29
C ALA A 181 -13.28 -4.70 -5.30
N LEU A 182 -13.74 -3.75 -4.48
CA LEU A 182 -15.16 -3.47 -4.33
C LEU A 182 -15.63 -2.30 -5.17
N ARG A 183 -14.76 -1.35 -5.53
CA ARG A 183 -15.08 -0.17 -6.35
C ARG A 183 -14.09 0.11 -7.49
N PRO A 184 -13.81 -0.87 -8.37
CA PRO A 184 -12.82 -0.70 -9.42
C PRO A 184 -13.15 0.41 -10.42
N GLU A 185 -14.42 0.67 -10.68
CA GLU A 185 -14.91 1.73 -11.55
C GLU A 185 -14.73 3.14 -10.96
N ALA A 186 -14.95 3.30 -9.65
CA ALA A 186 -14.81 4.61 -8.99
C ALA A 186 -13.35 4.94 -8.66
N CYS A 187 -12.59 3.92 -8.22
CA CYS A 187 -11.22 4.06 -7.74
C CYS A 187 -10.16 3.72 -8.78
N GLY A 188 -10.54 3.34 -9.99
CA GLY A 188 -9.63 3.17 -11.12
C GLY A 188 -9.18 4.50 -11.75
N GLY A 189 -8.42 4.40 -12.83
CA GLY A 189 -7.96 5.52 -13.64
C GLY A 189 -6.59 6.09 -13.26
N GLY A 190 -5.78 5.37 -12.49
CA GLY A 190 -4.49 5.88 -12.02
C GLY A 190 -4.61 6.97 -10.94
N LYS A 191 -5.70 6.94 -10.17
CA LYS A 191 -5.97 7.89 -9.10
C LYS A 191 -5.18 7.56 -7.84
N THR A 192 -4.86 8.60 -7.08
CA THR A 192 -4.32 8.49 -5.72
C THR A 192 -5.41 8.87 -4.73
N PHE A 193 -5.39 8.24 -3.55
CA PHE A 193 -6.35 8.48 -2.47
C PHE A 193 -5.60 8.58 -1.13
N ASN A 194 -5.76 9.67 -0.41
CA ASN A 194 -5.32 9.80 0.96
C ASN A 194 -6.19 8.92 1.86
N ALA A 195 -5.55 8.23 2.80
CA ALA A 195 -6.24 7.40 3.79
C ALA A 195 -5.80 7.82 5.19
N ALA A 196 -6.66 8.58 5.87
CA ALA A 196 -6.47 9.07 7.23
C ALA A 196 -7.65 8.65 8.13
N ASP A 197 -7.43 8.68 9.44
CA ASP A 197 -8.45 8.37 10.46
C ASP A 197 -9.36 9.55 10.80
N ALA A 198 -8.95 10.76 10.42
CA ALA A 198 -9.69 12.00 10.60
C ALA A 198 -9.69 12.84 9.32
N GLU A 199 -10.72 13.67 9.17
CA GLU A 199 -10.86 14.60 8.04
C GLU A 199 -9.82 15.73 8.08
N GLY A 200 -9.43 16.16 9.28
CA GLY A 200 -8.47 17.23 9.50
C GLY A 200 -7.17 16.75 10.14
N PRO A 201 -6.05 17.48 9.93
CA PRO A 201 -4.81 17.19 10.61
C PRO A 201 -4.94 17.44 12.12
N GLY A 202 -4.19 16.67 12.91
CA GLY A 202 -4.07 16.88 14.35
C GLY A 202 -2.62 17.03 14.78
N THR A 203 -2.39 17.64 15.93
CA THR A 203 -1.05 17.88 16.47
C THR A 203 -0.69 16.89 17.58
N VAL A 204 0.61 16.64 17.76
CA VAL A 204 1.08 15.87 18.93
C VAL A 204 0.72 16.59 20.23
N ARG A 205 0.71 17.94 20.24
CA ARG A 205 0.30 18.74 21.40
C ARG A 205 -1.12 18.40 21.87
N GLU A 206 -2.06 18.18 20.95
CA GLU A 206 -3.43 17.80 21.28
C GLU A 206 -3.55 16.33 21.71
N ARG A 207 -2.70 15.46 21.16
CA ARG A 207 -2.72 14.01 21.45
C ARG A 207 -2.00 13.66 22.76
N TRP A 208 -0.92 14.38 23.09
CA TRP A 208 -0.01 14.06 24.18
C TRP A 208 -0.67 13.95 25.55
N PRO A 209 -1.58 14.86 25.97
CA PRO A 209 -2.25 14.73 27.26
C PRO A 209 -3.01 13.42 27.40
N ARG A 210 -3.67 12.96 26.33
CA ARG A 210 -4.42 11.69 26.33
C ARG A 210 -3.49 10.47 26.42
N ILE A 211 -2.31 10.55 25.82
CA ILE A 211 -1.29 9.50 25.90
C ILE A 211 -0.69 9.47 27.31
N ALA A 212 -0.31 10.63 27.87
CA ALA A 212 0.24 10.73 29.22
C ALA A 212 -0.74 10.21 30.27
N ALA A 213 -2.01 10.60 30.17
CA ALA A 213 -3.12 10.10 31.00
C ALA A 213 -3.22 8.57 30.96
N TRP A 214 -3.16 7.97 29.77
CA TRP A 214 -3.21 6.52 29.59
C TRP A 214 -2.09 5.78 30.33
N PHE A 215 -0.90 6.38 30.41
CA PHE A 215 0.25 5.82 31.12
C PHE A 215 0.36 6.27 32.59
N GLY A 216 -0.58 7.10 33.09
CA GLY A 216 -0.53 7.64 34.45
C GLY A 216 0.62 8.62 34.68
N CYS A 217 1.06 9.32 33.63
CA CYS A 217 2.17 10.28 33.65
C CYS A 217 1.71 11.74 33.58
N GLU A 218 0.54 12.05 34.15
CA GLU A 218 -0.03 13.42 34.17
C GLU A 218 0.78 14.40 35.04
#